data_AF-A0A5K1GVS2-F1
#
_entry.id   AF-A0A5K1GVS2-F1
#
_cell.length_a   1.000
_cell.length_b   1.000
_cell.length_c   1.000
_cell.angle_alpha   90.00
_cell.angle_beta   90.00
_cell.angle_gamma   90.00
#
_symmetry.space_group_name_H-M   'P 1'
#
loop_
_entity.id
_entity.type
_entity.pdbx_description
1 polymer ?
#
loop_
_entity_poly.entity_id
_entity_poly.type
_entity_poly.pdbx_seq_one_letter_code
_entity_poly.pdbx_strand_id
1 'polypeptide(L)' 'VASWGAYLLSRNVLTMSFAPRDTHEAQVQFALERGVPAMIGVMASQRIPYPARAFDMAHCSRCLIPWYDF' A
#
# COMPACT_ATOMS: atom_id res chain seq x y z
N VAL A 1 -3.54 7.37 -1.82
CA VAL A 1 -3.59 5.89 -1.81
C VAL A 1 -4.41 5.40 -3.00
N ALA A 2 -4.08 4.23 -3.55
CA ALA A 2 -4.84 3.50 -4.59
C ALA A 2 -4.84 3.97 -6.06
N SER A 3 -4.56 5.22 -6.42
CA SER A 3 -4.64 5.66 -7.84
C SER A 3 -3.72 4.90 -8.79
N TRP A 4 -2.43 4.78 -8.46
CA TRP A 4 -1.47 4.01 -9.24
C TRP A 4 -1.75 2.50 -9.18
N GLY A 5 -2.19 2.00 -8.03
CA GLY A 5 -2.63 0.61 -7.88
C GLY A 5 -3.82 0.27 -8.79
N ALA A 6 -4.81 1.16 -8.90
CA ALA A 6 -5.95 1.00 -9.80
C ALA A 6 -5.52 0.96 -11.28
N TYR A 7 -4.57 1.82 -11.67
CA TYR A 7 -4.02 1.84 -13.01
C TYR A 7 -3.25 0.56 -13.37
N LEU A 8 -2.53 -0.03 -12.41
CA LEU A 8 -1.85 -1.30 -12.59
C LEU A 8 -2.84 -2.48 -12.62
N LEU A 9 -3.85 -2.45 -11.75
CA LEU A 9 -4.88 -3.47 -11.69
C LEU A 9 -5.67 -3.57 -12.99
N SER A 10 -5.97 -2.44 -13.65
CA SER A 10 -6.61 -2.42 -14.98
C SER A 10 -5.76 -3.03 -16.09
N ARG A 11 -4.46 -3.25 -15.82
CA ARG A 11 -3.50 -3.91 -16.72
C ARG A 11 -3.12 -5.30 -16.24
N ASN A 12 -3.94 -5.89 -15.38
CA ASN A 12 -3.76 -7.23 -14.82
C ASN A 12 -2.48 -7.38 -13.98
N VAL A 13 -2.03 -6.30 -13.33
CA VAL A 13 -0.95 -6.33 -12.34
C VAL A 13 -1.57 -6.21 -10.96
N LEU A 14 -1.46 -7.26 -10.15
CA LEU A 14 -1.98 -7.27 -8.79
C LEU A 14 -1.16 -6.33 -7.90
N THR A 15 -1.84 -5.40 -7.23
CA THR A 15 -1.21 -4.45 -6.31
C THR A 15 -1.86 -4.49 -4.95
N MET A 16 -1.10 -4.22 -3.89
CA MET A 16 -1.62 -3.99 -2.55
C MET A 16 -1.24 -2.59 -2.08
N SER A 17 -2.24 -1.78 -1.72
CA SER A 17 -2.01 -0.44 -1.15
C SER A 17 -1.97 -0.48 0.37
N PHE A 18 -1.01 0.20 0.98
CA PHE A 18 -0.88 0.34 2.43
C PHE A 18 -1.10 1.80 2.83
N ALA A 19 -1.91 2.02 3.86
CA ALA A 19 -2.11 3.34 4.43
C ALA A 19 -2.27 3.26 5.96
N PRO A 20 -1.80 4.26 6.71
CA PRO A 20 -2.14 4.38 8.13
C PRO A 20 -3.63 4.69 8.30
N ARG A 21 -4.16 4.39 9.48
CA ARG A 21 -5.39 5.01 9.97
C ARG A 21 -4.99 6.35 10.59
N ASP A 22 -4.85 7.38 9.76
CA ASP A 22 -4.51 8.75 10.16
C ASP A 22 -5.74 9.66 10.05
N THR A 23 -5.58 10.99 10.17
CA THR A 23 -6.68 11.96 10.01
C THR A 23 -7.40 11.89 8.64
N HIS A 24 -6.83 11.18 7.67
CA HIS A 24 -7.44 10.84 6.39
C HIS A 24 -8.01 9.41 6.43
N GLU A 25 -8.74 9.09 7.51
CA GLU A 25 -9.15 7.74 7.95
C GLU A 25 -9.76 6.85 6.87
N ALA A 26 -10.33 7.44 5.82
CA ALA A 26 -11.04 6.75 4.76
C ALA A 26 -10.18 6.36 3.54
N GLN A 27 -8.85 6.53 3.54
CA GLN A 27 -8.03 6.19 2.36
C GLN A 27 -8.13 4.70 1.96
N VAL A 28 -8.08 3.80 2.95
CA VAL A 28 -8.25 2.36 2.72
C VAL A 28 -9.68 2.04 2.33
N GLN A 29 -10.66 2.61 3.04
CA GLN A 29 -12.08 2.41 2.76
C GLN A 29 -12.45 2.83 1.34
N PHE A 30 -12.06 4.03 0.93
CA PHE A 30 -12.28 4.55 -0.41
C PHE A 30 -11.65 3.66 -1.49
N ALA A 31 -10.45 3.15 -1.24
CA ALA A 31 -9.79 2.22 -2.16
C ALA A 31 -10.59 0.91 -2.32
N LEU A 32 -11.06 0.35 -1.20
CA LEU A 32 -11.88 -0.87 -1.19
C LEU A 32 -13.23 -0.66 -1.89
N GLU A 33 -13.90 0.48 -1.68
CA GLU A 33 -15.13 0.86 -2.38
C GLU A 33 -14.95 0.98 -3.90
N ARG A 34 -13.72 1.22 -4.37
CA ARG A 34 -13.35 1.25 -5.79
C ARG A 34 -12.78 -0.07 -6.30
N GLY A 35 -12.83 -1.14 -5.50
CA GLY A 35 -12.34 -2.47 -5.89
C GLY A 35 -10.82 -2.57 -5.96
N VAL A 36 -10.09 -1.61 -5.39
CA VAL A 36 -8.62 -1.64 -5.33
C VAL A 36 -8.19 -2.32 -4.05
N PRO A 37 -7.35 -3.37 -4.09
CA PRO A 37 -6.85 -4.01 -2.88
C PRO A 37 -6.04 -3.02 -2.03
N ALA A 38 -6.48 -2.82 -0.80
CA ALA A 38 -5.84 -1.93 0.16
C ALA A 38 -6.02 -2.48 1.59
N MET A 39 -5.05 -2.20 2.45
CA MET A 39 -5.14 -2.53 3.87
C MET A 39 -4.53 -1.45 4.75
N ILE A 40 -4.96 -1.46 6.02
CA ILE A 40 -4.36 -0.61 7.04
C ILE A 40 -3.00 -1.20 7.40
N GLY A 41 -1.95 -0.38 7.30
CA GLY A 41 -0.60 -0.80 7.64
C GLY A 41 0.45 0.24 7.29
N VAL A 42 1.54 0.28 8.06
CA VAL A 42 2.71 1.11 7.78
C VAL A 42 3.95 0.21 7.68
N MET A 43 4.43 0.00 6.45
CA MET A 43 5.55 -0.91 6.17
C MET A 43 6.84 -0.55 6.94
N ALA A 44 7.04 0.73 7.26
CA ALA A 44 8.22 1.19 8.03
C ALA A 44 8.20 0.75 9.50
N SER A 45 7.02 0.66 10.12
CA SER A 45 6.88 0.56 11.58
C SER A 45 6.07 -0.66 12.05
N GLN A 46 5.43 -1.38 11.13
CA GLN A 46 4.55 -2.49 11.44
C GLN A 46 4.92 -3.72 10.62
N ARG A 47 4.93 -4.87 11.28
CA ARG A 47 5.06 -6.15 10.60
C ARG A 47 3.77 -6.47 9.86
N ILE A 48 3.84 -6.49 8.53
CA ILE A 48 2.71 -6.82 7.65
C ILE A 48 2.47 -8.34 7.58
N PRO A 49 1.25 -8.81 7.28
CA PRO A 49 0.90 -10.24 7.20
C PRO A 49 1.37 -10.90 5.90
N TYR A 50 2.53 -10.49 5.40
CA TYR A 50 3.14 -11.03 4.18
C TYR A 50 4.54 -11.56 4.50
N PRO A 51 4.94 -12.70 3.91
CA PRO A 51 6.30 -13.21 4.06
C PRO A 51 7.32 -12.25 3.43
N ALA A 52 8.60 -12.43 3.79
CA ALA A 52 9.67 -11.72 3.11
C ALA A 52 9.64 -12.03 1.60
N ARG A 53 9.91 -11.00 0.78
CA ARG A 53 9.87 -11.08 -0.71
C ARG A 53 8.49 -11.40 -1.30
N ALA A 54 7.40 -11.08 -0.60
CA ALA A 54 6.04 -11.19 -1.15
C ALA A 54 5.70 -10.15 -2.24
N PHE A 55 6.55 -9.13 -2.43
CA PHE A 55 6.34 -8.04 -3.38
C PHE A 55 7.55 -7.92 -4.31
N ASP A 56 7.30 -7.83 -5.60
CA ASP A 56 8.33 -7.62 -6.63
C ASP A 56 8.79 -6.15 -6.69
N MET A 57 7.90 -5.22 -6.32
CA MET A 57 8.18 -3.79 -6.32
C MET A 57 7.42 -3.06 -5.22
N ALA A 58 8.00 -1.97 -4.74
CA ALA A 58 7.34 -1.02 -3.84
C ALA A 58 7.29 0.36 -4.52
N HIS A 59 6.14 1.02 -4.44
CA HIS A 59 5.96 2.39 -4.89
C HIS A 59 5.37 3.22 -3.76
N CYS A 60 5.95 4.40 -3.56
CA CYS A 60 5.40 5.38 -2.66
C CYS A 60 5.80 6.79 -3.07
N SER A 61 4.91 7.75 -2.81
CA SER A 61 5.17 9.17 -3.06
C SER A 61 5.92 9.83 -1.90
N ARG A 62 5.55 9.53 -0.65
CA ARG A 62 6.14 10.05 0.60
C ARG A 62 5.97 9.06 1.75
N CYS A 63 6.68 7.95 1.69
CA CYS A 63 6.55 6.82 2.62
C CYS A 63 7.43 6.91 3.88
N LEU A 64 8.48 7.74 3.87
CA LEU A 64 9.43 7.88 4.98
C LEU A 64 9.97 6.52 5.49
N ILE A 65 10.08 5.53 4.60
CA ILE A 65 10.68 4.23 4.92
C ILE A 65 12.20 4.41 4.84
N PRO A 66 12.95 4.20 5.93
CA PRO A 66 14.39 4.35 5.94
C PRO A 66 15.07 3.12 5.32
N TRP A 67 14.96 2.97 4.00
CA TRP A 67 15.46 1.79 3.28
C TRP A 67 16.96 1.54 3.45
N TYR A 68 17.73 2.58 3.76
CA TYR A 68 19.19 2.56 3.85
C TYR A 68 19.72 2.62 5.29
N ASP A 69 18.87 2.76 6.31
CA ASP A 69 19.32 2.93 7.71
C ASP A 69 19.43 1.59 8.46
N PHE A 70 19.71 0.49 7.73
CA PHE A 70 19.89 -0.86 8.27
C PHE A 70 21.29 -1.41 7.94
#